data_AF-A0A9W9K5T3-F1
#
_entry.id   AF-A0A9W9K5T3-F1
#
_cell.length_a   1.000
_cell.length_b   1.000
_cell.length_c   1.000
_cell.angle_alpha   90.00
_cell.angle_beta   90.00
_cell.angle_gamma   90.00
#
_symmetry.space_group_name_H-M   'P 1'
#
loop_
_entity.id
_entity.type
_entity.pdbx_description
1 polymer ?
#
loop_
_entity_poly.entity_id
_entity_poly.type
_entity_poly.pdbx_seq_one_letter_code
_entity_poly.pdbx_strand_id
1 'polypeptide(L)'
;MSDAASLTRSRATAHSMAFLSSSTSSQVSIFSSESRVDSQGFLRSPFRAGGPVLCSLPGKSVPISARYLQETNISSHFVEIHDKTVEVLEKYNIRHKTFDITGRISLVRSESEPIPTVFVVIPHQSPPDSTEWRQAARIIRGKLNLQFSGISIELIDEKMMIRPECSPVPNSHSIIPKWKQICDSILDTCDISEWSGVSLWRYGVELDPSDNRITVLVSVLESATGPFITAARTIQDILGTANENDIDVLFLKNERWN
;
A
#
# COMPACT_ATOMS: atom_id res chain seq x y z
N MET A 1 23.57 -6.96 -10.58
CA MET A 1 22.23 -7.56 -10.77
C MET A 1 21.38 -7.13 -9.59
N SER A 2 20.40 -6.24 -9.77
CA SER A 2 19.51 -5.82 -8.69
C SER A 2 18.47 -6.92 -8.45
N ASP A 3 18.36 -7.37 -7.20
CA ASP A 3 17.48 -8.48 -6.83
C ASP A 3 16.00 -8.05 -6.93
N ALA A 4 15.20 -8.78 -7.72
CA ALA A 4 13.79 -8.43 -7.95
C ALA A 4 12.99 -8.44 -6.64
N ALA A 5 13.36 -9.30 -5.69
CA ALA A 5 12.78 -9.33 -4.35
C ALA A 5 13.09 -8.05 -3.55
N SER A 6 14.27 -7.46 -3.72
CA SER A 6 14.66 -6.19 -3.08
C SER A 6 13.90 -5.01 -3.67
N LEU A 7 13.72 -4.99 -5.00
CA LEU A 7 12.95 -3.94 -5.67
C LEU A 7 11.46 -4.01 -5.30
N THR A 8 10.86 -5.19 -5.28
CA THR A 8 9.44 -5.34 -4.92
C THR A 8 9.20 -5.04 -3.44
N ARG A 9 10.11 -5.42 -2.54
CA ARG A 9 10.03 -5.02 -1.12
C ARG A 9 10.13 -3.51 -0.96
N SER A 10 11.07 -2.86 -1.66
CA SER A 10 11.21 -1.39 -1.64
C SER A 10 9.98 -0.67 -2.23
N ARG A 11 9.26 -1.30 -3.17
CA ARG A 11 8.10 -0.69 -3.84
C ARG A 11 6.79 -0.92 -3.08
N ALA A 12 6.58 -2.12 -2.53
CA ALA A 12 5.36 -2.46 -1.80
C ALA A 12 5.13 -1.56 -0.58
N THR A 13 6.19 -1.04 0.04
CA THR A 13 6.16 -0.19 1.23
C THR A 13 6.66 1.24 0.96
N ALA A 14 6.76 1.68 -0.30
CA ALA A 14 7.52 2.90 -0.61
C ALA A 14 6.89 4.19 -0.04
N HIS A 15 5.63 4.14 0.41
CA HIS A 15 4.83 5.30 0.77
C HIS A 15 4.45 5.33 2.25
N SER A 16 4.05 4.18 2.80
CA SER A 16 3.89 3.98 4.24
C SER A 16 5.13 3.29 4.79
N MET A 17 5.92 4.05 5.54
CA MET A 17 7.20 3.57 6.09
C MET A 17 7.04 2.89 7.45
N ALA A 18 6.06 3.34 8.23
CA ALA A 18 5.65 2.72 9.48
C ALA A 18 4.21 3.12 9.79
N PHE A 19 3.41 2.16 10.22
CA PHE A 19 2.05 2.39 10.70
C PHE A 19 1.85 1.60 11.99
N LEU A 20 1.39 2.28 13.03
CA LEU A 20 0.94 1.67 14.27
C LEU A 20 -0.50 2.11 14.50
N SER A 21 -1.41 1.14 14.47
CA SER A 21 -2.77 1.38 14.93
C SER A 21 -2.84 1.17 16.42
N SER A 22 -3.62 2.00 17.08
CA SER A 22 -3.93 1.88 18.49
C SER A 22 -5.19 1.06 18.77
N SER A 23 -5.88 0.61 17.73
CA SER A 23 -7.09 -0.21 17.88
C SER A 23 -6.80 -1.65 18.27
N THR A 24 -7.58 -2.13 19.24
CA THR A 24 -7.79 -3.57 19.54
C THR A 24 -8.81 -4.22 18.61
N SER A 25 -9.37 -3.46 17.66
CA SER A 25 -10.28 -3.94 16.63
C SER A 25 -9.61 -5.05 15.79
N SER A 26 -10.33 -6.15 15.58
CA SER A 26 -9.92 -7.24 14.68
C SER A 26 -9.82 -6.82 13.21
N GLN A 27 -10.13 -5.57 12.87
CA GLN A 27 -10.03 -5.05 11.52
C GLN A 27 -8.61 -4.55 11.24
N VAL A 28 -7.91 -5.25 10.35
CA VAL A 28 -6.59 -4.85 9.88
C VAL A 28 -6.72 -3.56 9.07
N SER A 29 -5.95 -2.52 9.44
CA SER A 29 -5.90 -1.28 8.68
C SER A 29 -5.28 -1.48 7.31
N ILE A 30 -5.78 -0.78 6.29
CA ILE A 30 -5.20 -0.75 4.94
C ILE A 30 -3.77 -0.17 4.92
N PHE A 31 -3.40 0.56 5.97
CA PHE A 31 -2.04 1.10 6.17
C PHE A 31 -1.11 0.14 6.90
N SER A 32 -1.61 -1.04 7.29
CA SER A 32 -0.83 -2.05 8.01
C SER A 32 0.43 -2.44 7.24
N SER A 33 1.55 -2.46 7.98
CA SER A 33 2.87 -2.81 7.47
C SER A 33 3.11 -4.33 7.41
N GLU A 34 2.09 -5.17 7.68
CA GLU A 34 2.16 -6.64 7.64
C GLU A 34 2.27 -7.19 6.20
N SER A 35 3.31 -6.76 5.50
CA SER A 35 3.66 -7.22 4.17
C SER A 35 4.88 -8.14 4.22
N ARG A 36 4.86 -9.19 3.41
CA ARG A 36 6.02 -10.08 3.21
C ARG A 36 6.24 -10.30 1.73
N VAL A 37 7.49 -10.13 1.29
CA VAL A 37 7.92 -10.46 -0.08
C VAL A 37 8.82 -11.69 -0.01
N ASP A 38 8.47 -12.73 -0.77
CA ASP A 38 9.26 -13.96 -0.85
C ASP A 38 10.49 -13.80 -1.76
N SER A 39 11.32 -14.85 -1.85
CA SER A 39 12.53 -14.86 -2.68
C SER A 39 12.26 -14.78 -4.19
N GLN A 40 11.00 -14.96 -4.61
CA GLN A 40 10.57 -14.85 -5.99
C GLN A 40 9.94 -13.49 -6.30
N GLY A 41 9.97 -12.54 -5.35
CA GLY A 41 9.39 -11.21 -5.51
C GLY A 41 7.87 -11.18 -5.36
N PHE A 42 7.23 -12.22 -4.80
CA PHE A 42 5.80 -12.20 -4.57
C PHE A 42 5.44 -11.58 -3.22
N LEU A 43 4.71 -10.47 -3.27
CA LEU A 43 4.10 -9.79 -2.15
C LEU A 43 2.90 -10.58 -1.62
N ARG A 44 2.83 -10.67 -0.29
CA ARG A 44 1.66 -11.02 0.50
C ARG A 44 1.39 -9.89 1.50
N SER A 45 0.27 -9.22 1.37
CA SER A 45 -0.32 -8.38 2.41
C SER A 45 -1.83 -8.64 2.49
N PRO A 46 -2.50 -8.20 3.57
CA PRO A 46 -3.94 -8.41 3.77
C PRO A 46 -4.82 -7.90 2.63
N PHE A 47 -4.39 -6.82 1.97
CA PHE A 47 -5.18 -6.11 0.94
C PHE A 47 -4.52 -6.08 -0.43
N ARG A 48 -3.38 -6.76 -0.60
CA ARG A 48 -2.63 -6.77 -1.86
C ARG A 48 -1.73 -8.00 -1.94
N ALA A 49 -1.78 -8.71 -3.06
CA ALA A 49 -0.85 -9.77 -3.36
C ALA A 49 -0.46 -9.76 -4.82
N GLY A 50 0.75 -10.22 -5.14
CA GLY A 50 1.20 -10.16 -6.51
C GLY A 50 2.70 -10.21 -6.68
N GLY A 51 3.16 -10.18 -7.93
CA GLY A 51 4.57 -10.24 -8.27
C GLY A 51 4.80 -10.65 -9.73
N PRO A 52 6.07 -10.79 -10.16
CA PRO A 52 7.27 -10.61 -9.34
C PRO A 52 7.65 -9.15 -9.11
N VAL A 53 7.09 -8.20 -9.89
CA VAL A 53 7.40 -6.78 -9.80
C VAL A 53 6.12 -5.98 -9.66
N LEU A 54 5.88 -5.35 -8.51
CA LEU A 54 4.73 -4.50 -8.29
C LEU A 54 5.13 -3.02 -8.27
N CYS A 55 4.25 -2.14 -8.77
CA CYS A 55 4.43 -0.71 -8.59
C CYS A 55 4.21 -0.32 -7.13
N SER A 56 4.71 0.83 -6.70
CA SER A 56 4.38 1.35 -5.37
C SER A 56 2.99 1.98 -5.35
N LEU A 57 2.26 1.95 -4.22
CA LEU A 57 0.93 2.56 -4.07
C LEU A 57 0.96 3.90 -3.32
N PRO A 58 0.25 4.95 -3.77
CA PRO A 58 -0.79 4.88 -4.78
C PRO A 58 -0.23 4.73 -6.19
N GLY A 59 -0.93 3.96 -7.02
CA GLY A 59 -0.51 3.61 -8.37
C GLY A 59 -1.68 3.70 -9.34
N LYS A 60 -1.39 4.14 -10.57
CA LYS A 60 -2.37 4.29 -11.64
C LYS A 60 -2.13 3.28 -12.77
N SER A 61 -3.23 2.94 -13.43
CA SER A 61 -3.21 2.15 -14.66
C SER A 61 -2.99 3.09 -15.85
N VAL A 62 -2.06 2.72 -16.72
CA VAL A 62 -1.70 3.44 -17.95
C VAL A 62 -1.56 2.44 -19.09
N PRO A 63 -1.58 2.86 -20.36
CA PRO A 63 -1.32 1.96 -21.47
C PRO A 63 0.03 1.22 -21.30
N ILE A 64 0.05 -0.06 -21.65
CA ILE A 64 1.28 -0.86 -21.70
C ILE A 64 2.22 -0.24 -22.74
N SER A 65 3.53 -0.32 -22.50
CA SER A 65 4.52 0.21 -23.43
C SER A 65 4.37 -0.42 -24.82
N ALA A 66 4.49 0.41 -25.87
CA ALA A 66 4.37 -0.05 -27.25
C ALA A 66 5.37 -1.16 -27.59
N ARG A 67 6.57 -1.08 -27.01
CA ARG A 67 7.60 -2.11 -27.11
C ARG A 67 7.09 -3.47 -26.60
N TYR A 68 6.54 -3.51 -25.39
CA TYR A 68 6.04 -4.76 -24.81
C TYR A 68 4.87 -5.33 -25.62
N LEU A 69 3.98 -4.46 -26.12
CA LEU A 69 2.88 -4.88 -27.00
C LEU A 69 3.38 -5.53 -28.29
N GLN A 70 4.41 -4.96 -28.93
CA GLN A 70 5.02 -5.50 -30.15
C GLN A 70 5.74 -6.83 -29.90
N GLU A 71 6.47 -6.95 -28.79
CA GLU A 71 7.25 -8.15 -28.47
C GLU A 71 6.36 -9.34 -28.08
N THR A 72 5.24 -9.09 -27.40
CA THR A 72 4.42 -10.17 -26.80
C THR A 72 3.08 -10.41 -27.50
N ASN A 73 2.62 -9.46 -28.32
CA ASN A 73 1.28 -9.46 -28.91
C ASN A 73 0.17 -9.76 -27.88
N ILE A 74 0.32 -9.23 -26.66
CA ILE A 74 -0.56 -9.56 -25.52
C ILE A 74 -2.02 -9.20 -25.77
N SER A 75 -2.29 -8.14 -26.55
CA SER A 75 -3.65 -7.69 -26.86
C SER A 75 -4.46 -8.75 -27.60
N SER A 76 -3.83 -9.56 -28.48
CA SER A 76 -4.51 -10.66 -29.18
C SER A 76 -4.89 -11.83 -28.27
N HIS A 77 -4.33 -11.88 -27.06
CA HIS A 77 -4.52 -12.98 -26.10
C HIS A 77 -5.36 -12.55 -24.89
N PHE A 78 -6.02 -11.39 -24.94
CA PHE A 78 -6.78 -10.85 -23.81
C PHE A 78 -7.79 -11.86 -23.24
N VAL A 79 -8.60 -12.48 -24.11
CA VAL A 79 -9.62 -13.48 -23.70
C VAL A 79 -8.98 -14.69 -23.04
N GLU A 80 -7.89 -15.22 -23.61
CA GLU A 80 -7.18 -16.36 -23.06
C GLU A 80 -6.57 -16.05 -21.68
N ILE A 81 -5.97 -14.87 -21.52
CA ILE A 81 -5.37 -14.44 -20.25
C ILE A 81 -6.46 -14.23 -19.20
N HIS A 82 -7.58 -13.61 -19.58
CA HIS A 82 -8.75 -13.45 -18.74
C HIS A 82 -9.24 -14.82 -18.25
N ASP A 83 -9.52 -15.76 -19.15
CA ASP A 83 -10.10 -17.05 -18.80
C ASP A 83 -9.16 -17.87 -17.91
N LYS A 84 -7.86 -17.91 -18.23
CA LYS A 84 -6.84 -18.54 -17.38
C LYS A 84 -6.75 -17.90 -15.99
N THR A 85 -6.98 -16.60 -15.90
CA THR A 85 -6.95 -15.88 -14.62
C THR A 85 -8.19 -16.20 -13.81
N VAL A 86 -9.38 -16.09 -14.41
CA VAL A 86 -10.66 -16.38 -13.76
C VAL A 86 -10.72 -17.83 -13.28
N GLU A 87 -10.28 -18.80 -14.08
CA GLU A 87 -10.19 -20.22 -13.68
C GLU A 87 -9.40 -20.40 -12.37
N VAL A 88 -8.28 -19.69 -12.22
CA VAL A 88 -7.47 -19.76 -11.00
C VAL A 88 -8.17 -19.04 -9.85
N LEU A 89 -8.74 -17.86 -10.07
CA LEU A 89 -9.46 -17.12 -9.03
C LEU A 89 -10.64 -17.95 -8.48
N GLU A 90 -11.42 -18.58 -9.35
CA GLU A 90 -12.53 -19.47 -8.99
C GLU A 90 -12.04 -20.68 -8.16
N LYS A 91 -10.93 -21.30 -8.55
CA LYS A 91 -10.33 -22.42 -7.79
C LYS A 91 -9.97 -22.04 -6.35
N TYR A 92 -9.61 -20.78 -6.11
CA TYR A 92 -9.30 -20.25 -4.77
C TYR A 92 -10.51 -19.54 -4.13
N ASN A 93 -11.71 -19.62 -4.71
CA ASN A 93 -12.90 -18.89 -4.26
C ASN A 93 -12.69 -17.37 -4.13
N ILE A 94 -11.80 -16.79 -4.93
CA ILE A 94 -11.51 -15.36 -4.94
C ILE A 94 -12.49 -14.67 -5.88
N ARG A 95 -13.45 -13.95 -5.31
CA ARG A 95 -14.32 -13.07 -6.09
C ARG A 95 -13.52 -11.86 -6.58
N HIS A 96 -13.79 -11.41 -7.79
CA HIS A 96 -13.19 -10.19 -8.35
C HIS A 96 -14.29 -9.26 -8.87
N LYS A 97 -13.99 -7.96 -8.88
CA LYS A 97 -14.87 -6.88 -9.34
C LYS A 97 -14.50 -6.43 -10.74
N THR A 98 -13.21 -6.28 -11.01
CA THR A 98 -12.69 -5.93 -12.34
C THR A 98 -11.43 -6.71 -12.66
N PHE A 99 -11.18 -6.84 -13.95
CA PHE A 99 -9.99 -7.43 -14.54
C PHE A 99 -9.48 -6.51 -15.65
N ASP A 100 -8.18 -6.29 -15.72
CA ASP A 100 -7.55 -5.54 -16.81
C ASP A 100 -6.12 -6.04 -17.07
N ILE A 101 -5.62 -5.78 -18.29
CA ILE A 101 -4.23 -6.01 -18.68
C ILE A 101 -3.63 -4.65 -19.02
N THR A 102 -2.83 -4.12 -18.10
CA THR A 102 -2.46 -2.71 -18.10
C THR A 102 -1.01 -2.48 -17.71
N GLY A 103 -0.50 -1.27 -17.94
CA GLY A 103 0.76 -0.80 -17.37
C GLY A 103 0.49 -0.18 -15.99
N ARG A 104 1.29 -0.51 -14.98
CA ARG A 104 1.18 0.08 -13.63
C ARG A 104 2.34 1.03 -13.38
N ILE A 105 2.03 2.24 -12.91
CA ILE A 105 3.01 3.26 -12.51
C ILE A 105 2.64 3.81 -11.13
N SER A 106 3.63 3.99 -10.25
CA SER A 106 3.46 4.66 -8.97
C SER A 106 3.30 6.18 -9.13
N LEU A 107 2.41 6.78 -8.33
CA LEU A 107 2.22 8.24 -8.31
C LEU A 107 3.32 9.00 -7.56
N VAL A 108 4.07 8.36 -6.67
CA VAL A 108 5.13 9.04 -5.88
C VAL A 108 6.50 8.77 -6.44
N ARG A 109 6.76 7.53 -6.86
CA ARG A 109 8.03 7.17 -7.48
C ARG A 109 7.77 6.46 -8.80
N SER A 110 7.41 7.26 -9.80
CA SER A 110 7.16 6.79 -11.15
C SER A 110 8.30 5.93 -11.67
N GLU A 111 7.97 4.74 -12.14
CA GLU A 111 8.88 3.88 -12.87
C GLU A 111 9.25 4.51 -14.22
N SER A 112 10.45 4.21 -14.73
CA SER A 112 10.89 4.69 -16.05
C SER A 112 10.02 4.17 -17.20
N GLU A 113 9.43 2.98 -17.02
CA GLU A 113 8.47 2.39 -17.92
C GLU A 113 7.30 1.77 -17.12
N PRO A 114 6.07 1.79 -17.66
CA PRO A 114 4.94 1.10 -17.04
C PRO A 114 5.21 -0.39 -16.85
N ILE A 115 4.90 -0.93 -15.67
CA ILE A 115 5.04 -2.37 -15.40
C ILE A 115 3.86 -3.10 -16.04
N PRO A 116 4.06 -3.97 -17.04
CA PRO A 116 2.97 -4.76 -17.62
C PRO A 116 2.38 -5.67 -16.54
N THR A 117 1.08 -5.59 -16.32
CA THR A 117 0.42 -6.20 -15.17
C THR A 117 -0.97 -6.73 -15.54
N VAL A 118 -1.25 -7.98 -15.16
CA VAL A 118 -2.63 -8.45 -15.00
C VAL A 118 -3.15 -7.90 -13.68
N PHE A 119 -4.08 -6.97 -13.77
CA PHE A 119 -4.57 -6.18 -12.66
C PHE A 119 -6.00 -6.62 -12.31
N VAL A 120 -6.18 -7.14 -11.10
CA VAL A 120 -7.45 -7.68 -10.63
C VAL A 120 -7.85 -6.94 -9.36
N VAL A 121 -9.00 -6.27 -9.41
CA VAL A 121 -9.58 -5.61 -8.25
C VAL A 121 -10.53 -6.57 -7.55
N ILE A 122 -10.29 -6.77 -6.25
CA ILE A 122 -11.09 -7.62 -5.39
C ILE A 122 -12.03 -6.72 -4.58
N PRO A 123 -13.35 -7.01 -4.55
CA PRO A 123 -14.28 -6.23 -3.74
C PRO A 123 -13.93 -6.37 -2.26
N HIS A 124 -14.08 -5.28 -1.52
CA HIS A 124 -13.70 -5.22 -0.11
C HIS A 124 -14.53 -6.22 0.70
N GLN A 125 -13.84 -7.15 1.36
CA GLN A 125 -14.44 -8.16 2.24
C GLN A 125 -13.55 -8.29 3.48
N SER A 126 -14.09 -8.85 4.57
CA SER A 126 -13.26 -9.23 5.72
C SER A 126 -12.06 -10.03 5.22
N PRO A 127 -10.84 -9.67 5.64
CA PRO A 127 -9.62 -10.05 4.92
C PRO A 127 -9.56 -11.58 4.77
N PRO A 128 -9.60 -12.12 3.54
CA PRO A 128 -9.34 -13.53 3.33
C PRO A 128 -7.91 -13.85 3.75
N ASP A 129 -7.57 -15.13 3.88
CA ASP A 129 -6.17 -15.51 4.08
C ASP A 129 -5.34 -15.00 2.90
N SER A 130 -4.56 -13.94 3.13
CA SER A 130 -3.65 -13.34 2.15
C SER A 130 -2.70 -14.35 1.48
N THR A 131 -2.53 -15.53 2.08
CA THR A 131 -1.80 -16.66 1.51
C THR A 131 -2.45 -17.18 0.22
N GLU A 132 -3.78 -17.24 0.14
CA GLU A 132 -4.52 -17.69 -1.04
C GLU A 132 -4.34 -16.73 -2.21
N TRP A 133 -4.44 -15.42 -1.97
CA TRP A 133 -4.24 -14.40 -3.00
C TRP A 133 -2.83 -14.49 -3.59
N ARG A 134 -1.80 -14.60 -2.74
CA ARG A 134 -0.43 -14.78 -3.21
C ARG A 134 -0.28 -16.06 -4.03
N GLN A 135 -0.89 -17.16 -3.58
CA GLN A 135 -0.78 -18.44 -4.27
C GLN A 135 -1.49 -18.42 -5.63
N ALA A 136 -2.67 -17.81 -5.71
CA ALA A 136 -3.39 -17.57 -6.96
C ALA A 136 -2.52 -16.74 -7.92
N ALA A 137 -1.97 -15.61 -7.45
CA ALA A 137 -1.09 -14.76 -8.25
C ALA A 137 0.13 -15.52 -8.80
N ARG A 138 0.74 -16.42 -8.00
CA ARG A 138 1.86 -17.27 -8.44
C ARG A 138 1.44 -18.24 -9.55
N ILE A 139 0.27 -18.87 -9.43
CA ILE A 139 -0.22 -19.83 -10.42
C ILE A 139 -0.58 -19.11 -11.72
N ILE A 140 -1.28 -17.98 -11.64
CA ILE A 140 -1.61 -17.15 -12.81
C ILE A 140 -0.31 -16.74 -13.50
N ARG A 141 0.67 -16.21 -12.76
CA ARG A 141 1.97 -15.84 -13.32
C ARG A 141 2.66 -17.04 -13.98
N GLY A 142 2.66 -18.21 -13.33
CA GLY A 142 3.23 -19.44 -13.87
C GLY A 142 2.60 -19.85 -15.20
N LYS A 143 1.27 -19.76 -15.32
CA LYS A 143 0.53 -20.04 -16.57
C LYS A 143 0.86 -19.05 -17.69
N LEU A 144 1.19 -17.79 -17.35
CA LEU A 144 1.43 -16.73 -18.33
C LEU A 144 2.92 -16.52 -18.68
N ASN A 145 3.85 -16.91 -17.80
CA ASN A 145 5.26 -16.54 -17.91
C ASN A 145 5.97 -17.09 -19.15
N LEU A 146 5.51 -18.22 -19.70
CA LEU A 146 6.11 -18.81 -20.90
C LEU A 146 5.85 -17.97 -22.16
N GLN A 147 4.72 -17.25 -22.21
CA GLN A 147 4.28 -16.49 -23.38
C GLN A 147 4.42 -14.98 -23.19
N PHE A 148 4.29 -14.50 -21.95
CA PHE A 148 4.31 -13.09 -21.57
C PHE A 148 5.43 -12.84 -20.55
N SER A 149 6.68 -12.96 -20.99
CA SER A 149 7.84 -12.71 -20.12
C SER A 149 7.80 -11.27 -19.60
N GLY A 150 7.94 -11.09 -18.30
CA GLY A 150 7.92 -9.76 -17.67
C GLY A 150 6.55 -9.27 -17.17
N ILE A 151 5.43 -9.94 -17.50
CA ILE A 151 4.13 -9.56 -16.91
C ILE A 151 4.13 -9.77 -15.39
N SER A 152 3.52 -8.88 -14.64
CA SER A 152 3.27 -9.09 -13.21
C SER A 152 1.79 -9.35 -12.96
N ILE A 153 1.46 -9.96 -11.82
CA ILE A 153 0.08 -10.14 -11.39
C ILE A 153 -0.12 -9.27 -10.16
N GLU A 154 -1.18 -8.48 -10.13
CA GLU A 154 -1.56 -7.66 -8.98
C GLU A 154 -3.02 -7.93 -8.63
N LEU A 155 -3.23 -8.57 -7.48
CA LEU A 155 -4.52 -8.70 -6.82
C LEU A 155 -4.59 -7.63 -5.74
N ILE A 156 -5.59 -6.75 -5.78
CA ILE A 156 -5.69 -5.61 -4.88
C ILE A 156 -7.11 -5.43 -4.37
N ASP A 157 -7.27 -5.15 -3.08
CA ASP A 157 -8.54 -4.75 -2.50
C ASP A 157 -8.96 -3.38 -3.04
N GLU A 158 -10.23 -3.21 -3.40
CA GLU A 158 -10.73 -1.95 -3.93
C GLU A 158 -10.52 -0.74 -3.01
N LYS A 159 -10.48 -0.91 -1.68
CA LYS A 159 -10.18 0.18 -0.74
C LYS A 159 -8.75 0.71 -0.90
N MET A 160 -7.81 -0.12 -1.33
CA MET A 160 -6.42 0.31 -1.60
C MET A 160 -6.32 1.21 -2.84
N MET A 161 -7.36 1.24 -3.67
CA MET A 161 -7.45 2.11 -4.85
C MET A 161 -8.01 3.49 -4.51
N ILE A 162 -8.63 3.64 -3.35
CA ILE A 162 -9.12 4.91 -2.85
C ILE A 162 -7.92 5.66 -2.27
N ARG A 163 -7.70 6.89 -2.75
CA ARG A 163 -6.68 7.75 -2.19
C ARG A 163 -7.11 8.17 -0.79
N PRO A 164 -6.26 7.98 0.24
CA PRO A 164 -6.58 8.49 1.56
C PRO A 164 -6.70 10.01 1.56
N GLU A 165 -7.66 10.52 2.31
CA GLU A 165 -7.89 11.95 2.48
C GLU A 165 -7.61 12.40 3.91
N CYS A 166 -7.14 13.65 4.05
CA CYS A 166 -7.00 14.31 5.33
C CYS A 166 -8.22 15.20 5.57
N SER A 167 -8.81 15.08 6.75
CA SER A 167 -9.82 16.03 7.24
C SER A 167 -9.46 16.56 8.63
N PRO A 168 -9.85 17.79 8.97
CA PRO A 168 -9.53 18.37 10.28
C PRO A 168 -10.07 17.53 11.43
N VAL A 169 -9.30 17.43 12.51
CA VAL A 169 -9.81 16.86 13.77
C VAL A 169 -10.82 17.85 14.39
N PRO A 170 -11.99 17.38 14.85
CA PRO A 170 -12.97 18.26 15.49
C PRO A 170 -12.38 18.98 16.72
N ASN A 171 -12.65 20.28 16.86
CA ASN A 171 -12.20 21.08 18.00
C ASN A 171 -12.68 20.56 19.37
N SER A 172 -13.72 19.72 19.38
CA SER A 172 -14.25 19.05 20.57
C SER A 172 -13.44 17.83 21.01
N HIS A 173 -12.49 17.34 20.20
CA HIS A 173 -11.68 16.17 20.55
C HIS A 173 -10.69 16.48 21.68
N SER A 174 -10.49 15.54 22.59
CA SER A 174 -9.65 15.68 23.80
C SER A 174 -8.19 16.03 23.49
N ILE A 175 -7.66 15.55 22.36
CA ILE A 175 -6.29 15.86 21.93
C ILE A 175 -6.07 17.33 21.58
N ILE A 176 -7.08 18.05 21.07
CA ILE A 176 -6.89 19.40 20.52
C ILE A 176 -6.23 20.36 21.54
N PRO A 177 -6.74 20.50 22.78
CA PRO A 177 -6.07 21.35 23.78
C PRO A 177 -4.69 20.85 24.21
N LYS A 178 -4.36 19.57 23.99
CA LYS A 178 -3.09 18.94 24.37
C LYS A 178 -2.07 18.92 23.23
N TRP A 179 -2.52 19.11 21.99
CA TRP A 179 -1.75 18.82 20.79
C TRP A 179 -0.42 19.55 20.74
N LYS A 180 -0.39 20.83 21.15
CA LYS A 180 0.86 21.59 21.20
C LYS A 180 1.91 20.93 22.09
N GLN A 181 1.53 20.56 23.32
CA GLN A 181 2.44 19.92 24.27
C GLN A 181 2.89 18.53 23.79
N ILE A 182 1.98 17.76 23.20
CA ILE A 182 2.29 16.45 22.61
C ILE A 182 3.30 16.62 21.47
N CYS A 183 3.07 17.57 20.56
CA CYS A 183 3.97 17.85 19.45
C CYS A 183 5.36 18.27 19.95
N ASP A 184 5.42 19.21 20.91
CA ASP A 184 6.68 19.65 21.52
C ASP A 184 7.42 18.44 22.13
N SER A 185 6.72 17.55 22.84
CA SER A 185 7.31 16.32 23.42
C SER A 185 7.83 15.34 22.35
N ILE A 186 7.12 15.20 21.23
CA ILE A 186 7.56 14.35 20.11
C ILE A 186 8.87 14.88 19.53
N LEU A 187 8.93 16.20 19.28
CA LEU A 187 10.10 16.86 18.69
C LEU A 187 11.31 16.82 19.62
N ASP A 188 11.10 16.89 20.93
CA ASP A 188 12.19 16.82 21.92
C ASP A 188 12.71 15.38 22.14
N THR A 189 11.88 14.37 21.92
CA THR A 189 12.21 12.97 22.24
C THR A 189 12.73 12.17 21.04
N CYS A 190 12.23 12.46 19.83
CA CYS A 190 12.53 11.68 18.64
C CYS A 190 13.74 12.23 17.86
N ASP A 191 14.44 11.36 17.13
CA ASP A 191 15.35 11.80 16.08
C ASP A 191 14.54 12.25 14.86
N ILE A 192 14.49 13.57 14.66
CA ILE A 192 13.72 14.23 13.60
C ILE A 192 14.57 14.59 12.38
N SER A 193 15.82 14.12 12.28
CA SER A 193 16.75 14.49 11.21
C SER A 193 16.25 14.18 9.80
N GLU A 194 15.46 13.12 9.63
CA GLU A 194 14.84 12.73 8.38
C GLU A 194 13.38 13.20 8.23
N TRP A 195 12.87 14.02 9.16
CA TRP A 195 11.46 14.44 9.17
C TRP A 195 11.30 15.81 8.49
N SER A 196 10.17 15.99 7.84
CA SER A 196 9.77 17.27 7.23
C SER A 196 8.55 17.90 7.88
N GLY A 197 7.82 17.16 8.71
CA GLY A 197 6.65 17.68 9.41
C GLY A 197 5.98 16.65 10.31
N VAL A 198 5.29 17.16 11.33
CA VAL A 198 4.41 16.39 12.23
C VAL A 198 3.06 17.11 12.24
N SER A 199 1.98 16.36 12.02
CA SER A 199 0.63 16.93 11.94
C SER A 199 -0.42 15.96 12.46
N LEU A 200 -1.61 16.48 12.75
CA LEU A 200 -2.72 15.73 13.32
C LEU A 200 -3.94 15.87 12.43
N TRP A 201 -4.45 14.75 11.93
CA TRP A 201 -5.56 14.71 10.98
C TRP A 201 -6.47 13.53 11.27
N ARG A 202 -7.72 13.61 10.81
CA ARG A 202 -8.49 12.42 10.47
C ARG A 202 -8.02 11.93 9.10
N TYR A 203 -7.52 10.71 9.05
CA TYR A 203 -6.85 10.17 7.88
C TYR A 203 -7.38 8.77 7.54
N GLY A 204 -7.79 8.58 6.29
CA GLY A 204 -8.31 7.30 5.83
C GLY A 204 -9.04 7.41 4.49
N VAL A 205 -9.79 6.37 4.14
CA VAL A 205 -10.47 6.22 2.85
C VAL A 205 -12.00 6.18 2.98
N GLU A 206 -12.53 6.37 4.18
CA GLU A 206 -13.97 6.37 4.40
C GLU A 206 -14.60 7.64 3.81
N LEU A 207 -15.79 7.48 3.24
CA LEU A 207 -16.54 8.55 2.58
C LEU A 207 -16.97 9.65 3.55
N ASP A 208 -17.38 9.27 4.77
CA ASP A 208 -17.61 10.21 5.85
C ASP A 208 -16.28 10.46 6.57
N PRO A 209 -15.76 11.70 6.55
CA PRO A 209 -14.51 12.01 7.23
C PRO A 209 -14.55 11.74 8.74
N SER A 210 -15.73 11.71 9.35
CA SER A 210 -15.94 11.38 10.78
C SER A 210 -15.81 9.89 11.10
N ASP A 211 -15.72 9.03 10.09
CA ASP A 211 -15.39 7.60 10.25
C ASP A 211 -13.87 7.34 10.13
N ASN A 212 -13.11 8.26 9.54
CA ASN A 212 -11.65 8.13 9.40
C ASN A 212 -10.90 8.35 10.72
N ARG A 213 -9.97 7.48 11.08
CA ARG A 213 -9.28 7.57 12.39
C ARG A 213 -8.45 8.84 12.54
N ILE A 214 -8.40 9.36 13.76
CA ILE A 214 -7.45 10.42 14.11
C ILE A 214 -6.06 9.80 14.12
N THR A 215 -5.15 10.44 13.40
CA THR A 215 -3.82 9.94 13.11
C THR A 215 -2.80 11.07 13.25
N VAL A 216 -1.72 10.81 13.97
CA VAL A 216 -0.50 11.61 13.89
C VAL A 216 0.23 11.22 12.61
N LEU A 217 0.26 12.14 11.65
CA LEU A 217 0.98 12.00 10.39
C LEU A 217 2.37 12.61 10.54
N VAL A 218 3.39 11.77 10.38
CA VAL A 218 4.79 12.18 10.33
C VAL A 218 5.26 12.11 8.89
N SER A 219 5.50 13.27 8.31
CA SER A 219 6.07 13.40 6.97
C SER A 219 7.58 13.28 7.05
N VAL A 220 8.18 12.42 6.23
CA VAL A 220 9.64 12.22 6.15
C VAL A 220 10.18 12.60 4.78
N LEU A 221 11.48 12.90 4.74
CA LEU A 221 12.20 13.20 3.51
C LEU A 221 12.09 12.05 2.51
N GLU A 222 12.03 12.37 1.22
CA GLU A 222 12.00 11.36 0.16
C GLU A 222 13.23 10.43 0.23
N SER A 223 14.39 11.02 0.56
CA SER A 223 15.67 10.33 0.74
C SER A 223 15.75 9.50 2.02
N ALA A 224 14.74 9.54 2.89
CA ALA A 224 14.80 8.88 4.17
C ALA A 224 14.90 7.36 4.03
N THR A 225 15.76 6.77 4.85
CA THR A 225 16.04 5.32 4.84
C THR A 225 15.82 4.66 6.20
N GLY A 226 15.59 5.45 7.26
CA GLY A 226 15.44 4.95 8.61
C GLY A 226 14.24 4.02 8.82
N PRO A 227 14.38 3.00 9.70
CA PRO A 227 13.23 2.25 10.18
C PRO A 227 12.45 3.08 11.22
N PHE A 228 11.31 3.64 10.83
CA PHE A 228 10.51 4.55 11.68
C PHE A 228 9.68 3.86 12.76
N ILE A 229 9.76 2.54 12.90
CA ILE A 229 8.96 1.77 13.87
C ILE A 229 9.26 2.16 15.32
N THR A 230 10.53 2.43 15.65
CA THR A 230 10.92 2.85 17.00
C THR A 230 10.34 4.21 17.33
N ALA A 231 10.47 5.17 16.41
CA ALA A 231 9.88 6.50 16.57
C ALA A 231 8.34 6.44 16.68
N ALA A 232 7.68 5.61 15.87
CA ALA A 232 6.23 5.42 15.95
C ALA A 232 5.80 4.90 17.33
N ARG A 233 6.54 3.98 17.94
CA ARG A 233 6.28 3.50 19.31
C ARG A 233 6.46 4.61 20.34
N THR A 234 7.55 5.38 20.23
CA THR A 234 7.78 6.52 21.12
C THR A 234 6.65 7.55 21.04
N ILE A 235 6.14 7.84 19.84
CA ILE A 235 4.97 8.72 19.66
C ILE A 235 3.73 8.11 20.35
N GLN A 236 3.49 6.81 20.21
CA GLN A 236 2.39 6.14 20.93
C GLN A 236 2.54 6.22 22.45
N ASP A 237 3.75 6.06 22.99
CA ASP A 237 3.99 6.18 24.43
C ASP A 237 3.71 7.61 24.95
N ILE A 238 4.07 8.63 24.15
CA ILE A 238 3.76 10.05 24.44
C ILE A 238 2.25 10.27 24.43
N LEU A 239 1.55 9.77 23.41
CA LEU A 239 0.08 9.83 23.31
C LEU A 239 -0.58 9.11 24.50
N GLY A 240 -0.07 7.95 24.90
CA GLY A 240 -0.58 7.20 26.04
C GLY A 240 -0.39 7.95 27.37
N THR A 241 0.75 8.62 27.55
CA THR A 241 1.01 9.49 28.72
C THR A 241 0.02 10.67 28.77
N ALA A 242 -0.41 11.18 27.61
CA ALA A 242 -1.44 12.21 27.50
C ALA A 242 -2.89 11.67 27.59
N ASN A 243 -3.07 10.36 27.77
CA ASN A 243 -4.33 9.64 27.76
C ASN A 243 -5.10 9.75 26.42
N GLU A 244 -4.38 9.74 25.29
CA GLU A 244 -4.91 9.74 23.92
C GLU A 244 -4.56 8.40 23.22
N ASN A 245 -4.98 7.30 23.83
CA ASN A 245 -4.62 5.94 23.41
C ASN A 245 -5.35 5.46 22.16
N ASP A 246 -6.27 6.22 21.57
CA ASP A 246 -7.09 5.83 20.42
C ASP A 246 -6.61 6.45 19.10
N ILE A 247 -5.45 7.10 19.12
CA ILE A 247 -4.87 7.82 17.98
C ILE A 247 -3.81 6.96 17.30
N ASP A 248 -3.90 6.86 15.98
CA ASP A 248 -2.95 6.11 15.17
C ASP A 248 -1.69 6.95 14.87
N VAL A 249 -0.60 6.28 14.50
CA VAL A 249 0.64 6.94 14.07
C VAL A 249 1.06 6.39 12.71
N LEU A 250 1.31 7.30 11.76
CA LEU A 250 1.65 6.95 10.39
C LEU A 250 2.82 7.80 9.87
N PHE A 251 3.85 7.13 9.38
CA PHE A 251 5.01 7.75 8.71
C PHE A 251 4.86 7.66 7.20
N LEU A 252 4.84 8.81 6.53
CA LEU A 252 4.68 8.95 5.09
C LEU A 252 5.86 9.67 4.48
N LYS A 253 6.33 9.19 3.32
CA LYS A 253 7.27 9.98 2.52
C LYS A 253 6.55 11.18 1.91
N ASN A 254 7.19 12.35 1.91
CA ASN A 254 6.64 13.52 1.24
C ASN A 254 6.39 13.24 -0.23
N GLU A 255 5.11 13.17 -0.60
CA GLU A 255 4.69 13.29 -1.99
C GLU A 255 4.89 14.77 -2.37
N ARG A 256 5.83 15.07 -3.27
CA ARG A 256 5.86 16.41 -3.87
C ARG A 256 4.59 16.56 -4.70
N TRP A 257 3.60 17.25 -4.15
CA TRP A 257 2.45 17.74 -4.91
C TRP A 257 2.95 18.83 -5.86
N ASN A 258 3.38 18.43 -7.06
CA ASN A 258 3.53 19.34 -8.20
C ASN A 258 2.20 19.44 -8.95
#